data_AF-A0A3M6UU98-F1
#
_entry.id   AF-A0A3M6UU98-F1
#
_cell.length_a   1.000
_cell.length_b   1.000
_cell.length_c   1.000
_cell.angle_alpha   90.00
_cell.angle_beta   90.00
_cell.angle_gamma   90.00
#
_symmetry.space_group_name_H-M   'P 1'
#
loop_
_entity.id
_entity.type
_entity.pdbx_description
1 polymer ?
#
loop_
_entity_poly.entity_id
_entity_poly.type
_entity_poly.pdbx_seq_one_letter_code
_entity_poly.pdbx_strand_id
1 'polypeptide(L)'
;MEFSPNCTLFVCNKWDTIPTSEGDVVIAHIINKLSQCLPDVDTNAQIIRISTTKALVAQKYGVMNSEFASLTDKIGYLVSKSIETRLEQHCREFRSFLNTPLNGPVVSLALIQAKEV
;
A
#
# COMPACT_ATOMS: atom_id res chain seq x y z
N MET A 1 11.95 6.62 -6.71
CA MET A 1 10.92 5.90 -5.94
C MET A 1 9.78 5.66 -6.90
N GLU A 2 9.56 4.41 -7.31
CA GLU A 2 8.48 4.08 -8.25
C GLU A 2 7.14 4.06 -7.52
N PHE A 3 6.11 4.64 -8.12
CA PHE A 3 4.78 4.69 -7.52
C PHE A 3 4.17 3.27 -7.53
N SER A 4 3.86 2.74 -6.34
CA SER A 4 3.19 1.45 -6.20
C SER A 4 1.72 1.67 -5.84
N PRO A 5 0.81 1.63 -6.84
CA PRO A 5 -0.62 1.88 -6.59
C PRO A 5 -1.20 0.89 -5.59
N ASN A 6 -0.74 -0.37 -5.57
CA ASN A 6 -1.22 -1.43 -4.68
C ASN A 6 -0.84 -1.24 -3.19
N CYS A 7 0.14 -0.37 -2.90
CA CYS A 7 0.64 -0.08 -1.57
C CYS A 7 0.36 1.38 -1.15
N THR A 8 -0.54 2.07 -1.85
CA THR A 8 -0.87 3.48 -1.61
C THR A 8 -2.11 3.61 -0.71
N LEU A 9 -2.07 4.53 0.25
CA LEU A 9 -3.23 4.87 1.11
C LEU A 9 -3.78 6.25 0.73
N PHE A 10 -5.08 6.32 0.44
CA PHE A 10 -5.85 7.53 0.20
C PHE A 10 -6.56 7.97 1.47
N VAL A 11 -6.19 9.15 1.98
CA VAL A 11 -6.74 9.70 3.22
C VAL A 11 -7.72 10.82 2.90
N CYS A 12 -9.02 10.55 3.06
CA CYS A 12 -10.09 11.54 3.00
C CYS A 12 -10.20 12.24 4.36
N ASN A 13 -9.38 13.29 4.57
CA ASN A 13 -9.41 14.11 5.78
C ASN A 13 -10.62 15.07 5.79
N LYS A 14 -10.95 15.61 6.96
CA LYS A 14 -12.08 16.51 7.23
C LYS A 14 -13.43 15.86 6.97
N TRP A 15 -13.51 14.54 7.19
CA TRP A 15 -14.77 13.81 7.02
C TRP A 15 -15.89 14.33 7.93
N ASP A 16 -15.53 15.02 9.02
CA ASP A 16 -16.46 15.72 9.92
C ASP A 16 -17.15 16.94 9.32
N THR A 17 -16.63 17.51 8.22
CA THR A 17 -17.23 18.67 7.54
C THR A 17 -18.30 18.29 6.51
N ILE A 18 -18.39 17.00 6.16
CA ILE A 18 -19.35 16.50 5.18
C ILE A 18 -20.67 16.22 5.90
N PRO A 19 -21.80 16.77 5.43
CA PRO A 19 -23.10 16.42 5.96
C PRO A 19 -23.34 14.92 5.89
N THR A 20 -23.91 14.32 6.93
CA THR A 20 -24.15 12.87 6.97
C THR A 20 -25.00 12.39 5.79
N SER A 21 -25.93 13.22 5.31
CA SER A 21 -26.77 12.94 4.13
C SER A 21 -26.00 12.87 2.81
N GLU A 22 -24.81 13.46 2.74
CA GLU A 22 -23.99 13.54 1.52
C GLU A 22 -22.79 12.58 1.56
N GLY A 23 -22.46 12.00 2.73
CA GLY A 23 -21.28 11.16 2.91
C GLY A 23 -21.17 10.00 1.92
N ASP A 24 -22.29 9.32 1.66
CA ASP A 24 -22.34 8.19 0.73
C ASP A 24 -22.16 8.62 -0.73
N VAL A 25 -22.69 9.79 -1.10
CA VAL A 25 -22.53 10.36 -2.44
C VAL A 25 -21.08 10.78 -2.67
N VAL A 26 -20.47 11.43 -1.68
CA VAL A 26 -19.08 11.88 -1.77
C VAL A 26 -18.13 10.69 -1.86
N ILE A 27 -18.31 9.65 -1.03
CA ILE A 27 -17.41 8.48 -1.10
C ILE A 27 -17.58 7.71 -2.40
N ALA A 28 -18.81 7.55 -2.91
CA ALA A 28 -19.06 6.92 -4.20
C ALA A 28 -18.40 7.70 -5.35
N HIS A 29 -18.45 9.03 -5.30
CA HIS A 29 -17.77 9.88 -6.28
C HIS A 29 -16.24 9.70 -6.25
N ILE A 30 -15.65 9.67 -5.05
CA ILE A 30 -14.21 9.44 -4.86
C ILE A 30 -13.81 8.06 -5.39
N ILE A 31 -14.55 7.01 -5.02
CA ILE A 31 -14.31 5.64 -5.49
C ILE A 31 -14.37 5.58 -7.02
N ASN A 32 -15.38 6.19 -7.64
CA ASN A 32 -15.53 6.19 -9.10
C ASN A 32 -14.37 6.90 -9.80
N LYS A 33 -13.89 8.03 -9.25
CA LYS A 33 -12.72 8.71 -9.83
C LYS A 33 -11.43 7.91 -9.63
N LEU A 34 -11.26 7.29 -8.47
CA LEU A 34 -10.09 6.46 -8.20
C LEU A 34 -10.06 5.22 -9.09
N SER A 35 -11.18 4.54 -9.30
CA SER A 35 -11.24 3.37 -10.18
C SER A 35 -10.97 3.69 -11.65
N GLN A 36 -11.33 4.90 -12.11
CA GLN A 36 -10.99 5.37 -13.46
C GLN A 36 -9.49 5.60 -13.65
N CYS A 37 -8.78 6.03 -12.59
CA CYS A 37 -7.34 6.26 -12.65
C CYS A 37 -6.52 5.01 -12.29
N LEU A 38 -7.07 4.15 -11.42
CA LEU A 38 -6.42 3.00 -10.81
C LEU A 38 -7.41 1.83 -10.80
N PRO A 39 -7.50 1.03 -11.88
CA PRO A 39 -8.51 -0.02 -12.01
C PRO A 39 -8.39 -1.14 -10.96
N ASP A 40 -7.20 -1.37 -10.42
CA ASP A 40 -6.91 -2.41 -9.43
C ASP A 40 -6.92 -1.91 -7.96
N VAL A 41 -7.49 -0.73 -7.71
CA VAL A 41 -7.52 -0.15 -6.35
C VAL A 41 -8.47 -0.92 -5.44
N ASP A 42 -7.97 -1.41 -4.31
CA ASP A 42 -8.79 -1.96 -3.24
C ASP A 42 -9.36 -0.81 -2.40
N THR A 43 -10.57 -0.39 -2.76
CA THR A 43 -11.24 0.75 -2.12
C THR A 43 -11.48 0.54 -0.62
N ASN A 44 -11.59 -0.70 -0.15
CA ASN A 44 -11.82 -1.00 1.26
C ASN A 44 -10.54 -0.87 2.09
N ALA A 45 -9.42 -1.38 1.56
CA ALA A 45 -8.13 -1.33 2.24
C ALA A 45 -7.41 0.01 2.06
N GLN A 46 -7.54 0.62 0.88
CA GLN A 46 -6.71 1.77 0.46
C GLN A 46 -7.38 3.12 0.67
N ILE A 47 -8.68 3.20 0.94
CA ILE A 47 -9.36 4.48 1.23
C ILE A 47 -9.72 4.53 2.70
N ILE A 48 -9.35 5.62 3.38
CA ILE A 48 -9.76 5.87 4.75
C ILE A 48 -10.39 7.26 4.89
N ARG A 49 -11.47 7.31 5.67
CA ARG A 49 -12.19 8.52 6.03
C ARG A 49 -11.82 8.88 7.46
N ILE A 50 -11.33 10.09 7.69
CA ILE A 50 -10.89 10.52 9.02
C ILE A 50 -11.20 12.00 9.26
N SER A 51 -11.41 12.35 10.52
CA SER A 51 -11.30 13.73 10.98
C SER A 51 -10.07 13.88 11.86
N THR A 52 -9.00 14.49 11.32
CA THR A 52 -7.79 14.77 12.13
C THR A 52 -8.13 15.68 13.32
N THR A 53 -9.09 16.60 13.17
CA THR A 53 -9.55 17.46 14.26
C THR A 53 -10.16 16.64 15.40
N LYS A 54 -11.10 15.74 15.10
CA LYS A 54 -11.70 14.85 16.12
C LYS A 54 -10.68 13.90 16.72
N ALA A 55 -9.78 13.35 15.90
CA ALA A 55 -8.71 12.48 16.36
C ALA A 55 -7.75 13.20 17.33
N LEU A 56 -7.36 14.45 17.02
CA LEU A 56 -6.51 15.26 17.89
C LEU A 56 -7.20 15.60 19.22
N VAL A 57 -8.50 15.89 19.19
CA VAL A 57 -9.29 16.12 20.40
C VAL A 57 -9.35 14.84 21.25
N ALA A 58 -9.67 13.69 20.65
CA ALA A 58 -9.74 12.41 21.36
C ALA A 58 -8.38 12.02 22.00
N GLN A 59 -7.28 12.24 21.27
CA GLN A 59 -5.92 12.00 21.77
C GLN A 59 -5.62 12.81 23.03
N LYS A 60 -6.06 14.07 23.12
CA LYS A 60 -5.87 14.90 24.33
C LYS A 60 -6.52 14.31 25.57
N TYR A 61 -7.58 13.52 25.40
CA TYR A 61 -8.27 12.82 26.49
C TYR A 61 -7.75 11.39 26.69
N GLY A 62 -6.65 10.99 26.04
CA GLY A 62 -6.09 9.63 26.13
C GLY A 62 -6.95 8.57 25.43
N VAL A 63 -7.92 8.97 24.61
CA VAL A 63 -8.82 8.07 23.89
C VAL A 63 -8.31 7.85 22.48
N MET A 64 -8.07 6.60 22.11
CA MET A 64 -7.82 6.24 20.71
C MET A 64 -9.15 6.24 19.95
N ASN A 65 -9.32 7.21 19.06
CA ASN A 65 -10.47 7.25 18.15
C ASN A 65 -10.46 6.00 17.24
N SER A 66 -11.62 5.38 17.03
CA SER A 66 -11.78 4.20 16.17
C SER A 66 -11.31 4.47 14.72
N GLU A 67 -11.47 5.69 14.23
CA GLU A 67 -10.94 6.11 12.93
C GLU A 67 -9.41 6.04 12.88
N PHE A 68 -8.74 6.35 13.99
CA PHE A 68 -7.27 6.33 14.08
C PHE A 68 -6.71 4.91 14.29
N ALA A 69 -7.44 4.06 15.03
CA ALA A 69 -7.13 2.63 15.09
C ALA A 69 -7.20 2.02 13.68
N SER A 70 -8.29 2.28 12.94
CA SER A 70 -8.45 1.83 11.56
C SER A 70 -7.35 2.37 10.61
N LEU A 71 -6.90 3.61 10.82
CA LEU A 71 -5.76 4.17 10.08
C LEU A 71 -4.49 3.35 10.30
N THR A 72 -4.21 3.02 11.56
CA THR A 72 -3.02 2.25 11.96
C THR A 72 -3.05 0.84 11.38
N ASP A 73 -4.21 0.17 11.44
CA ASP A 73 -4.42 -1.16 10.87
C ASP A 73 -4.18 -1.17 9.36
N LYS A 74 -4.73 -0.17 8.65
CA LYS A 74 -4.54 -0.04 7.19
C LYS A 74 -3.09 0.25 6.82
N ILE A 75 -2.39 1.09 7.57
CA ILE A 75 -0.95 1.31 7.38
C ILE A 75 -0.18 0.00 7.58
N GLY A 76 -0.46 -0.75 8.65
CA GLY A 76 0.16 -2.04 8.91
C GLY A 76 -0.07 -3.05 7.79
N TYR A 77 -1.30 -3.15 7.29
CA TYR A 77 -1.66 -3.97 6.13
C TYR A 77 -0.85 -3.58 4.87
N LEU A 78 -0.78 -2.28 4.54
CA LEU A 78 -0.07 -1.81 3.33
C LEU A 78 1.44 -1.98 3.44
N VAL A 79 2.02 -1.79 4.63
CA VAL A 79 3.44 -2.08 4.88
C VAL A 79 3.72 -3.57 4.64
N SER A 80 2.86 -4.44 5.16
CA SER A 80 3.00 -5.89 4.97
C SER A 80 2.90 -6.28 3.49
N LYS A 81 1.90 -5.75 2.78
CA LYS A 81 1.72 -5.95 1.34
C LYS A 81 2.90 -5.43 0.51
N SER A 82 3.50 -4.31 0.93
CA SER A 82 4.69 -3.76 0.29
C SER A 82 5.90 -4.67 0.43
N ILE A 83 6.11 -5.24 1.62
CA ILE A 83 7.18 -6.22 1.87
C ILE A 83 6.95 -7.47 1.01
N GLU A 84 5.74 -8.02 1.02
CA GLU A 84 5.37 -9.18 0.20
C GLU A 84 5.64 -8.93 -1.28
N THR A 85 5.17 -7.82 -1.83
CA THR A 85 5.37 -7.46 -3.24
C THR A 85 6.86 -7.39 -3.61
N ARG A 86 7.69 -6.80 -2.72
CA ARG A 86 9.14 -6.71 -2.94
C ARG A 86 9.82 -8.07 -2.87
N LEU A 87 9.40 -8.94 -1.95
CA LEU A 87 9.92 -10.30 -1.84
C LEU A 87 9.58 -11.12 -3.08
N GLU A 88 8.33 -11.07 -3.54
CA GLU A 88 7.92 -11.76 -4.76
C GLU A 88 8.71 -11.28 -5.98
N GLN A 89 8.93 -9.97 -6.10
CA GLN A 89 9.72 -9.40 -7.19
C GLN A 89 11.15 -9.95 -7.18
N HIS A 90 11.79 -9.97 -6.01
CA HIS A 90 13.13 -10.52 -5.86
C HIS A 90 13.18 -12.02 -6.20
N CYS A 91 12.19 -12.80 -5.75
CA CYS A 91 12.07 -14.22 -6.09
C CYS A 91 11.88 -14.46 -7.60
N ARG A 92 11.09 -13.61 -8.27
CA ARG A 92 10.91 -13.67 -9.74
C ARG A 92 12.21 -13.39 -10.48
N GLU A 93 12.96 -12.37 -10.05
CA GLU A 93 14.26 -12.02 -10.62
C GLU A 93 15.27 -13.16 -10.47
N PHE A 94 15.37 -13.72 -9.27
CA PHE A 94 16.25 -14.86 -8.99
C PHE A 94 15.87 -16.10 -9.83
N ARG A 95 14.56 -16.40 -9.93
CA ARG A 95 14.08 -17.50 -10.78
C ARG A 95 14.39 -17.27 -12.26
N SER A 96 14.24 -16.04 -12.75
CA SER A 96 14.59 -15.68 -14.13
C SER A 96 16.08 -15.95 -14.41
N PHE A 97 16.95 -15.54 -13.49
CA PHE A 97 18.39 -15.77 -13.57
C PHE A 97 18.76 -17.26 -13.62
N LEU A 98 18.12 -18.11 -12.82
CA LEU A 98 18.38 -19.56 -12.83
C LEU A 98 17.87 -20.24 -14.11
N ASN A 99 16.81 -19.71 -14.73
CA ASN A 99 16.18 -20.29 -15.91
C ASN A 99 16.75 -19.76 -17.23
N THR A 100 17.60 -18.73 -17.21
CA THR A 100 18.31 -18.29 -18.41
C THR A 100 19.30 -19.37 -18.87
N PRO A 101 19.19 -19.88 -20.12
CA PRO A 101 20.09 -20.91 -20.61
C PRO A 101 21.54 -20.41 -20.64
N LEU A 102 22.43 -21.21 -20.05
CA LEU A 102 23.87 -20.94 -19.89
C LEU A 102 24.59 -20.96 -21.26
N ASN A 103 24.52 -19.85 -22.00
CA ASN A 103 25.29 -19.67 -23.23
C ASN A 103 26.25 -18.48 -23.07
N GLY A 104 27.40 -18.71 -22.40
CA GLY A 104 28.55 -17.79 -22.50
C GLY A 104 29.53 -17.78 -21.31
N PRO A 105 30.78 -17.34 -21.53
CA PRO A 105 31.88 -17.38 -20.55
C PRO A 105 31.70 -16.47 -19.32
N VAL A 106 30.68 -15.61 -19.31
CA VAL A 106 30.40 -14.65 -18.22
C VAL A 106 29.94 -15.36 -16.94
N VAL A 107 29.40 -16.59 -17.06
CA VAL A 107 28.82 -17.32 -15.91
C VAL A 107 29.86 -18.08 -15.07
N SER A 108 31.04 -18.39 -15.63
CA SER A 108 32.14 -18.98 -14.84
C SER A 108 32.57 -18.06 -13.69
N LEU A 109 32.56 -16.74 -13.89
CA LEU A 109 32.88 -15.80 -12.80
C LEU A 109 31.80 -15.76 -11.72
N ALA A 110 30.52 -15.78 -12.09
CA ALA A 110 29.40 -15.70 -11.14
C ALA A 110 29.27 -16.98 -10.27
N LEU A 111 29.51 -18.16 -10.84
CA LEU A 111 29.52 -19.43 -10.10
C LEU A 111 30.74 -19.57 -9.18
N ILE A 112 31.87 -18.95 -9.52
CA ILE A 112 33.07 -18.92 -8.65
C ILE A 112 32.80 -18.01 -7.44
N GLN A 113 32.21 -16.83 -7.64
CA GLN A 113 31.93 -15.90 -6.54
C GLN A 113 30.84 -16.40 -5.57
N ALA A 114 29.87 -17.20 -6.04
CA ALA A 114 28.84 -17.78 -5.18
C ALA A 114 29.30 -18.99 -4.35
N LYS A 115 30.49 -19.54 -4.63
CA LYS A 115 31.08 -20.67 -3.87
C LYS A 115 32.06 -20.23 -2.77
N GLU A 116 32.39 -18.94 -2.68
CA GLU A 116 33.34 -18.38 -1.72
C GLU A 116 32.68 -17.71 -0.48
N VAL A 117 31.37 -17.90 -0.29
CA VAL A 117 30.61 -17.50 0.93
C VAL A 117 30.00 -18.74 1.56
#